data_AF-A0A3D4N9A0-F1
#
_entry.id   AF-A0A3D4N9A0-F1
#
_cell.length_a   1.000
_cell.length_b   1.000
_cell.length_c   1.000
_cell.angle_alpha   90.00
_cell.angle_beta   90.00
_cell.angle_gamma   90.00
#
_symmetry.space_group_name_H-M   'P 1'
#
loop_
_entity.id
_entity.type
_entity.pdbx_description
1 polymer ?
#
loop_
_entity_poly.entity_id
_entity_poly.type
_entity_poly.pdbx_seq_one_letter_code
_entity_poly.pdbx_strand_id
1 'polypeptide(L)'
;MQRYKPFLNALRKLLITIVLVVLLILSVRVTEPDLVKLVSSFPKAESIMGQLLSPVLFDRESEKITVSQVVPVPCDSVPTTAFVDSGPRIILDPPCGSPKDVINLRGYDLPKNADISLRWILPDGGLLSIKNIKTDDKGEINMPLEIRPITTAVDGKAAQISFEVSLPNGKLVVAKTLKDVIDAMFVTIFMALIATTIGTIIAIPLSFLAASNITRRGKLGSAVYYLVRAFLNIIRAYEPLVLATIFAMIVGFGSPFAGVIALAITTAASLGKMFSEAVEGIDTGPIEAVTATGANRIQVVMYAVVPQIIPDFLSFTIYHWDINVRLSTIIGFVGGGGIGYFLSQRINTLQYSQAGTALLAIILVVWALDFLSSEIRKSLI
;
A
#
# COMPACT_ATOMS: atom_id res chain seq x y z
N MET A 1 53.37 39.44 6.60
CA MET A 1 52.47 38.27 6.38
C MET A 1 51.02 38.60 5.98
N GLN A 2 50.50 39.83 6.13
CA GLN A 2 49.10 40.17 5.79
C GLN A 2 48.79 40.28 4.27
N ARG A 3 49.79 40.50 3.41
CA ARG A 3 49.57 40.79 1.97
C ARG A 3 49.20 39.57 1.11
N TYR A 4 49.49 38.35 1.57
CA TYR A 4 49.22 37.10 0.82
C TYR A 4 47.92 36.38 1.23
N LYS A 5 47.31 36.74 2.37
CA LYS A 5 46.01 36.18 2.81
C LYS A 5 44.88 36.32 1.76
N PRO A 6 44.68 37.45 1.08
CA PRO A 6 43.60 37.56 0.08
C PRO A 6 43.85 36.65 -1.12
N PHE A 7 45.11 36.51 -1.55
CA PHE A 7 45.51 35.61 -2.64
C PHE A 7 45.31 34.13 -2.28
N LEU A 8 45.73 33.72 -1.07
CA LEU A 8 45.56 32.34 -0.60
C LEU A 8 44.08 31.96 -0.47
N ASN A 9 43.23 32.88 -0.01
CA ASN A 9 41.79 32.68 0.09
C ASN A 9 41.12 32.59 -1.29
N ALA A 10 41.57 33.38 -2.27
CA ALA A 10 41.10 33.29 -3.64
C ALA A 10 41.48 31.94 -4.29
N LEU A 11 42.73 31.50 -4.09
CA LEU A 11 43.21 30.20 -4.57
C LEU A 11 42.43 29.03 -3.94
N ARG A 12 42.16 29.09 -2.64
CA ARG A 12 41.36 28.08 -1.92
C ARG A 12 39.93 28.02 -2.45
N LYS A 13 39.29 29.17 -2.70
CA LYS A 13 37.94 29.21 -3.30
C LYS A 13 37.95 28.60 -4.70
N LEU A 14 38.93 28.97 -5.53
CA LEU A 14 39.08 28.42 -6.88
C LEU A 14 39.21 26.89 -6.88
N LEU A 15 40.08 26.34 -6.01
CA LEU A 15 40.27 24.90 -5.84
C LEU A 15 38.97 24.20 -5.41
N ILE A 16 38.25 24.75 -4.43
CA ILE A 16 36.96 24.18 -3.98
C ILE A 16 35.94 24.20 -5.13
N THR A 17 35.86 25.28 -5.91
CA THR A 17 34.96 25.36 -7.06
C THR A 17 35.33 24.35 -8.14
N ILE A 18 36.61 24.17 -8.46
CA ILE A 18 37.06 23.17 -9.42
C ILE A 18 36.68 21.76 -8.95
N VAL A 19 36.93 21.44 -7.66
CA VAL A 19 36.55 20.14 -7.09
C VAL A 19 35.04 19.92 -7.17
N LEU A 20 34.22 20.93 -6.83
CA LEU A 20 32.76 20.84 -6.95
C LEU A 20 32.30 20.64 -8.40
N VAL A 21 32.90 21.33 -9.36
CA VAL A 21 32.59 21.18 -10.79
C VAL A 21 32.98 19.78 -11.28
N VAL A 22 34.16 19.28 -10.89
CA VAL A 22 34.59 17.92 -11.22
C VAL A 22 33.64 16.88 -10.62
N LEU A 23 33.23 17.05 -9.36
CA LEU A 23 32.24 16.17 -8.71
C LEU A 23 30.88 16.22 -9.41
N LEU A 24 30.42 17.39 -9.84
CA LEU A 24 29.18 17.52 -10.62
C LEU A 24 29.28 16.85 -11.98
N ILE A 25 30.39 17.03 -12.70
CA ILE A 25 30.63 16.38 -13.99
C ILE A 25 30.68 14.86 -13.82
N LEU A 26 31.40 14.37 -12.80
CA LEU A 26 31.43 12.94 -12.46
C LEU A 26 30.04 12.43 -12.10
N SER A 27 29.26 13.17 -11.33
CA SER A 27 27.87 12.83 -11.01
C SER A 27 27.04 12.70 -12.28
N VAL A 28 27.09 13.67 -13.19
CA VAL A 28 26.33 13.61 -14.45
C VAL A 28 26.78 12.44 -15.33
N ARG A 29 28.08 12.14 -15.37
CA ARG A 29 28.61 10.98 -16.10
C ARG A 29 28.18 9.65 -15.51
N VAL A 30 28.10 9.53 -14.19
CA VAL A 30 27.68 8.30 -13.51
C VAL A 30 26.16 8.12 -13.57
N THR A 31 25.40 9.21 -13.51
CA THR A 31 23.93 9.19 -13.52
C THR A 31 23.35 9.05 -14.94
N GLU A 32 24.10 9.40 -15.99
CA GLU A 32 23.69 9.33 -17.41
C GLU A 32 22.24 9.83 -17.64
N PRO A 33 21.91 11.10 -17.29
CA PRO A 33 20.53 11.58 -17.38
C PRO A 33 20.04 11.63 -18.83
N ASP A 34 19.06 10.78 -19.16
CA ASP A 34 18.46 10.71 -20.49
C ASP A 34 17.21 11.60 -20.61
N LEU A 35 17.45 12.88 -20.92
CA LEU A 35 16.39 13.86 -21.16
C LEU A 35 15.57 13.56 -22.43
N VAL A 36 16.15 12.87 -23.40
CA VAL A 36 15.48 12.54 -24.67
C VAL A 36 14.42 11.45 -24.43
N LYS A 37 14.75 10.43 -23.64
CA LYS A 37 13.80 9.38 -23.24
C LYS A 37 12.65 9.92 -22.39
N LEU A 38 12.91 10.91 -21.53
CA LEU A 38 11.86 11.57 -20.75
C LEU A 38 10.82 12.24 -21.65
N VAL A 39 11.26 13.03 -22.65
CA VAL A 39 10.36 13.73 -23.58
C VAL A 39 9.67 12.77 -24.54
N SER A 40 10.40 11.79 -25.09
CA SER A 40 9.82 10.81 -26.02
C SER A 40 8.85 9.82 -25.36
N SER A 41 8.98 9.58 -24.05
CA SER A 41 8.04 8.74 -23.29
C SER A 41 6.80 9.50 -22.79
N PHE A 42 6.71 10.81 -23.04
CA PHE A 42 5.61 11.65 -22.56
C PHE A 42 4.21 11.18 -23.00
N PRO A 43 3.97 10.73 -24.25
CA PRO A 43 2.65 10.24 -24.66
C PRO A 43 2.19 9.01 -23.86
N LYS A 44 3.12 8.12 -23.52
CA LYS A 44 2.83 6.96 -22.65
C LYS A 44 2.49 7.42 -21.24
N ALA A 45 3.24 8.38 -20.70
CA ALA A 45 2.99 8.97 -19.40
C ALA A 45 1.62 9.65 -19.33
N GLU A 46 1.19 10.35 -20.38
CA GLU A 46 -0.12 11.00 -20.46
C GLU A 46 -1.27 9.99 -20.25
N SER A 47 -1.23 8.85 -20.92
CA SER A 47 -2.26 7.80 -20.76
C SER A 47 -2.32 7.21 -19.34
N ILE A 48 -1.15 7.02 -18.71
CA ILE A 48 -1.06 6.47 -17.34
C ILE A 48 -1.53 7.50 -16.32
N MET A 49 -1.09 8.75 -16.49
CA MET A 49 -1.49 9.88 -15.64
C MET A 49 -2.98 10.16 -15.74
N GLY A 50 -3.56 10.10 -16.95
CA GLY A 50 -5.00 10.25 -17.15
C GLY A 50 -5.80 9.21 -16.36
N GLN A 51 -5.35 7.95 -16.35
CA GLN A 51 -6.00 6.89 -15.57
C GLN A 51 -5.80 7.06 -14.06
N LEU A 52 -4.62 7.47 -13.60
CA LEU A 52 -4.35 7.74 -12.18
C LEU A 52 -5.19 8.92 -11.65
N LEU A 53 -5.45 9.92 -12.49
CA LEU A 53 -6.26 11.10 -12.14
C LEU A 53 -7.77 10.85 -12.25
N SER A 54 -8.20 9.70 -12.78
CA SER A 54 -9.61 9.30 -12.87
C SER A 54 -9.92 8.20 -11.83
N PRO A 55 -10.11 8.55 -10.54
CA PRO A 55 -10.36 7.56 -9.48
C PRO A 55 -11.73 6.89 -9.67
N VAL A 56 -11.76 5.56 -9.50
CA VAL A 56 -12.99 4.77 -9.49
C VAL A 56 -13.60 4.84 -8.08
N LEU A 57 -14.61 5.70 -7.91
CA LEU A 57 -15.31 5.90 -6.63
C LEU A 57 -16.65 5.17 -6.58
N PHE A 58 -17.33 5.11 -7.72
CA PHE A 58 -18.64 4.49 -7.86
C PHE A 58 -18.59 3.44 -8.96
N ASP A 59 -19.32 2.36 -8.73
CA ASP A 59 -19.55 1.32 -9.72
C ASP A 59 -21.06 1.20 -9.95
N ARG A 60 -21.47 0.61 -11.06
CA ARG A 60 -22.89 0.28 -11.25
C ARG A 60 -23.11 -1.16 -10.84
N GLU A 61 -24.17 -1.39 -10.07
CA GLU A 61 -24.54 -2.74 -9.66
C GLU A 61 -24.84 -3.57 -10.91
N SER A 62 -23.99 -4.56 -11.20
CA SER A 62 -24.25 -5.50 -12.27
C SER A 62 -25.20 -6.57 -11.73
N GLU A 63 -26.48 -6.51 -12.10
CA GLU A 63 -27.36 -7.65 -11.88
C GLU A 63 -26.91 -8.75 -12.84
N LYS A 64 -26.49 -9.88 -12.26
CA LYS A 64 -25.97 -11.03 -13.00
C LYS A 64 -27.10 -12.02 -13.25
N ILE A 65 -27.55 -12.07 -14.49
CA ILE A 65 -28.49 -13.11 -14.91
C ILE A 65 -27.66 -14.26 -15.45
N THR A 66 -27.68 -15.40 -14.76
CA THR A 66 -27.10 -16.65 -15.23
C THR A 66 -28.19 -17.48 -15.87
N VAL A 67 -28.08 -17.71 -17.17
CA VAL A 67 -28.91 -18.68 -17.87
C VAL A 67 -27.99 -19.77 -18.40
N SER A 68 -28.31 -21.01 -18.05
CA SER A 68 -27.53 -22.18 -18.41
C SER A 68 -28.33 -23.08 -19.36
N GLN A 69 -27.71 -23.48 -20.46
CA GLN A 69 -28.25 -24.48 -21.38
C GLN A 69 -27.34 -25.71 -21.38
N VAL A 70 -27.94 -26.90 -21.22
CA VAL A 70 -27.21 -28.17 -21.29
C VAL A 70 -26.88 -28.47 -22.75
N VAL A 71 -25.63 -28.81 -23.05
CA VAL A 71 -25.18 -29.15 -24.39
C VAL A 71 -24.69 -30.59 -24.38
N PRO A 72 -25.45 -31.55 -24.93
CA PRO A 72 -25.00 -32.93 -24.99
C PRO A 72 -23.87 -33.05 -26.01
N VAL A 73 -22.72 -33.52 -25.54
CA VAL A 73 -21.52 -33.77 -26.34
C VAL A 73 -20.97 -35.15 -25.96
N PRO A 74 -21.11 -36.19 -26.82
CA PRO A 74 -21.82 -36.24 -28.11
C PRO A 74 -23.36 -36.23 -27.97
N CYS A 75 -24.09 -36.06 -29.08
CA CYS A 75 -25.55 -35.86 -29.12
C CYS A 75 -26.41 -36.86 -28.33
N ASP A 76 -25.96 -38.10 -28.17
CA ASP A 76 -26.69 -39.18 -27.48
C ASP A 76 -26.33 -39.32 -25.99
N SER A 77 -25.50 -38.43 -25.45
CA SER A 77 -24.96 -38.56 -24.09
C SER A 77 -25.96 -38.27 -22.98
N VAL A 78 -26.91 -37.34 -23.19
CA VAL A 78 -27.90 -36.89 -22.20
C VAL A 78 -29.17 -36.44 -22.95
N PRO A 79 -30.39 -36.70 -22.42
CA PRO A 79 -31.63 -36.22 -23.03
C PRO A 79 -31.67 -34.69 -23.16
N THR A 80 -31.99 -34.21 -24.36
CA THR A 80 -32.11 -32.79 -24.67
C THR A 80 -33.20 -32.13 -23.82
N THR A 81 -32.85 -31.09 -23.06
CA THR A 81 -33.81 -30.30 -22.28
C THR A 81 -34.70 -29.46 -23.20
N ALA A 82 -36.00 -29.36 -22.89
CA ALA A 82 -36.95 -28.55 -23.64
C ALA A 82 -36.55 -27.06 -23.68
N PHE A 83 -36.80 -26.40 -24.82
CA PHE A 83 -36.53 -24.98 -25.01
C PHE A 83 -37.49 -24.14 -24.14
N VAL A 84 -36.98 -23.04 -23.58
CA VAL A 84 -37.80 -22.09 -22.82
C VAL A 84 -38.40 -21.06 -23.80
N ASP A 85 -39.72 -20.97 -23.83
CA ASP A 85 -40.45 -20.17 -24.83
C ASP A 85 -40.49 -18.66 -24.54
N SER A 86 -40.10 -18.20 -23.34
CA SER A 86 -40.05 -16.78 -22.98
C SER A 86 -38.91 -16.43 -22.02
N GLY A 87 -38.31 -15.25 -22.19
CA GLY A 87 -37.20 -14.74 -21.38
C GLY A 87 -35.82 -14.88 -22.03
N PRO A 88 -34.74 -14.40 -21.37
CA PRO A 88 -33.39 -14.43 -21.93
C PRO A 88 -32.94 -15.87 -22.19
N ARG A 89 -32.63 -16.21 -23.44
CA ARG A 89 -32.29 -17.59 -23.83
C ARG A 89 -31.15 -17.65 -24.83
N ILE A 90 -30.46 -18.77 -24.81
CA ILE A 90 -29.52 -19.17 -25.87
C ILE A 90 -30.07 -20.43 -26.53
N ILE A 91 -29.87 -20.52 -27.84
CA ILE A 91 -30.20 -21.66 -28.67
C ILE A 91 -28.94 -21.99 -29.47
N LEU A 92 -28.57 -23.26 -29.45
CA LEU A 92 -27.52 -23.81 -30.29
C LEU A 92 -28.16 -24.44 -31.52
N ASP A 93 -27.59 -24.14 -32.68
CA ASP A 93 -28.02 -24.65 -33.98
C ASP A 93 -26.80 -25.25 -34.71
N PRO A 94 -26.64 -26.59 -34.73
CA PRO A 94 -27.49 -27.63 -34.14
C PRO A 94 -27.42 -27.71 -32.59
N PRO A 95 -28.43 -28.31 -31.90
CA PRO A 95 -28.54 -28.33 -30.43
C PRO A 95 -27.52 -29.23 -29.72
N CYS A 96 -26.74 -30.00 -30.49
CA CYS A 96 -25.73 -30.92 -30.03
C CYS A 96 -24.62 -31.04 -31.08
N GLY A 97 -23.47 -31.58 -30.70
CA GLY A 97 -22.37 -31.81 -31.64
C GLY A 97 -21.27 -32.71 -31.09
N SER A 98 -20.31 -33.05 -31.94
CA SER A 98 -19.13 -33.83 -31.61
C SER A 98 -17.93 -32.92 -31.28
N PRO A 99 -16.90 -33.43 -30.60
CA PRO A 99 -15.67 -32.66 -30.36
C PRO A 99 -15.08 -32.13 -31.68
N LYS A 100 -14.73 -30.83 -31.69
CA LYS A 100 -14.24 -30.03 -32.84
C LYS A 100 -15.30 -29.57 -33.84
N ASP A 101 -16.58 -29.87 -33.62
CA ASP A 101 -17.64 -29.30 -34.46
C ASP A 101 -17.82 -27.81 -34.17
N VAL A 102 -18.19 -27.06 -35.21
CA VAL A 102 -18.55 -25.64 -35.09
C VAL A 102 -20.06 -25.52 -35.13
N ILE A 103 -20.65 -25.05 -34.04
CA ILE A 103 -22.09 -24.84 -33.88
C ILE A 103 -22.40 -23.35 -33.79
N ASN A 104 -23.58 -22.92 -34.26
CA ASN A 104 -23.97 -21.53 -34.13
C ASN A 104 -24.69 -21.29 -32.81
N LEU A 105 -24.17 -20.36 -32.02
CA LEU A 105 -24.80 -19.89 -30.79
C LEU A 105 -25.63 -18.66 -31.11
N ARG A 106 -26.95 -18.79 -30.90
CA ARG A 106 -27.92 -17.70 -31.07
C ARG A 106 -28.51 -17.31 -29.71
N GLY A 107 -28.38 -16.05 -29.32
CA GLY A 107 -29.03 -15.48 -28.15
C GLY A 107 -30.28 -14.69 -28.53
N TYR A 108 -31.38 -14.84 -27.79
CA TYR A 108 -32.63 -14.12 -27.99
C TYR A 108 -33.12 -13.53 -26.67
N ASP A 109 -33.86 -12.42 -26.76
CA ASP A 109 -34.48 -11.71 -25.63
C ASP A 109 -33.46 -11.31 -24.53
N LEU A 110 -32.22 -11.04 -24.95
CA LEU A 110 -31.15 -10.59 -24.05
C LEU A 110 -31.27 -9.06 -23.83
N PRO A 111 -30.79 -8.55 -22.68
CA PRO A 111 -30.75 -7.11 -22.45
C PRO A 111 -29.91 -6.37 -23.50
N LYS A 112 -30.47 -5.28 -24.03
CA LYS A 112 -29.83 -4.47 -25.09
C LYS A 112 -28.54 -3.82 -24.59
N ASN A 113 -27.50 -3.80 -25.43
CA ASN A 113 -26.19 -3.19 -25.13
C ASN A 113 -25.57 -3.68 -23.81
N ALA A 114 -25.86 -4.90 -23.37
CA ALA A 114 -25.27 -5.48 -22.17
C ALA A 114 -23.96 -6.21 -22.48
N ASP A 115 -23.03 -6.19 -21.52
CA ASP A 115 -21.82 -6.99 -21.57
C ASP A 115 -22.14 -8.43 -21.10
N ILE A 116 -21.99 -9.39 -22.00
CA ILE A 116 -22.26 -10.81 -21.78
C ILE A 116 -20.95 -11.57 -21.72
N SER A 117 -20.72 -12.26 -20.61
CA SER A 117 -19.60 -13.20 -20.46
C SER A 117 -20.08 -14.62 -20.70
N LEU A 118 -19.66 -15.22 -21.82
CA LEU A 118 -19.97 -16.61 -22.14
C LEU A 118 -18.96 -17.54 -21.46
N ARG A 119 -19.44 -18.55 -20.74
CA ARG A 119 -18.60 -19.57 -20.09
C ARG A 119 -19.16 -20.97 -20.32
N TRP A 120 -18.27 -21.94 -20.44
CA TRP A 120 -18.61 -23.34 -20.27
C TRP A 120 -18.54 -23.70 -18.78
N ILE A 121 -19.54 -24.42 -18.31
CA ILE A 121 -19.50 -25.24 -17.10
C ILE A 121 -19.18 -26.65 -17.56
N LEU A 122 -17.98 -27.10 -17.26
CA LEU A 122 -17.48 -28.43 -17.61
C LEU A 122 -18.16 -29.50 -16.72
N PRO A 123 -18.19 -30.78 -17.15
CA PRO A 123 -18.77 -31.87 -16.36
C PRO A 123 -18.17 -32.07 -14.95
N ASP A 124 -16.91 -31.65 -14.78
CA ASP A 124 -16.16 -31.66 -13.52
C ASP A 124 -16.47 -30.44 -12.62
N GLY A 125 -17.32 -29.51 -13.08
CA GLY A 125 -17.65 -28.26 -12.41
C GLY A 125 -16.68 -27.11 -12.69
N GLY A 126 -15.67 -27.31 -13.54
CA GLY A 126 -14.76 -26.25 -13.96
C GLY A 126 -15.45 -25.19 -14.82
N LEU A 127 -15.02 -23.92 -14.69
CA LEU A 127 -15.52 -22.82 -15.52
C LEU A 127 -14.48 -22.45 -16.58
N LEU A 128 -14.85 -22.53 -17.85
CA LEU A 128 -14.00 -22.14 -18.97
C LEU A 128 -14.60 -20.92 -19.69
N SER A 129 -13.92 -19.77 -19.63
CA SER A 129 -14.38 -18.56 -20.31
C SER A 129 -14.20 -18.69 -21.83
N ILE A 130 -15.26 -18.36 -22.58
CA ILE A 130 -15.29 -18.42 -24.04
C ILE A 130 -14.90 -17.06 -24.62
N LYS A 131 -15.76 -16.06 -24.42
CA LYS A 131 -15.60 -14.71 -24.97
C LYS A 131 -16.54 -13.73 -24.26
N ASN A 132 -16.10 -12.49 -24.12
CA ASN A 132 -16.94 -11.37 -23.68
C ASN A 132 -17.50 -10.65 -24.90
N ILE A 133 -18.81 -10.47 -24.96
CA ILE A 133 -19.52 -9.99 -26.15
C ILE A 133 -20.58 -8.99 -25.71
N LYS A 134 -20.75 -7.93 -26.51
CA LYS A 134 -21.83 -6.97 -26.32
C LYS A 134 -23.05 -7.39 -27.13
N THR A 135 -24.22 -7.39 -26.50
CA THR A 135 -25.49 -7.62 -27.17
C THR A 135 -25.80 -6.46 -28.12
N ASP A 136 -26.43 -6.76 -29.26
CA ASP A 136 -26.85 -5.72 -30.20
C ASP A 136 -28.03 -4.88 -29.66
N ASP A 137 -28.45 -3.87 -30.43
CA ASP A 137 -29.59 -3.00 -30.09
C ASP A 137 -30.95 -3.73 -30.04
N LYS A 138 -31.00 -4.97 -30.55
CA LYS A 138 -32.18 -5.83 -30.55
C LYS A 138 -32.18 -6.84 -29.42
N GLY A 139 -31.07 -7.04 -28.71
CA GLY A 139 -30.96 -8.06 -27.68
C GLY A 139 -30.65 -9.45 -28.24
N GLU A 140 -30.06 -9.52 -29.44
CA GLU A 140 -29.70 -10.75 -30.12
C GLU A 140 -28.18 -10.91 -30.22
N ILE A 141 -27.74 -12.17 -30.29
CA ILE A 141 -26.34 -12.54 -30.48
C ILE A 141 -26.29 -13.69 -31.50
N ASN A 142 -25.35 -13.65 -32.44
CA ASN A 142 -25.07 -14.78 -33.33
C ASN A 142 -23.55 -14.94 -33.47
N MET A 143 -23.02 -16.11 -33.11
CA MET A 143 -21.60 -16.41 -33.33
C MET A 143 -21.34 -17.89 -33.56
N PRO A 144 -20.30 -18.23 -34.33
CA PRO A 144 -19.78 -19.59 -34.37
C PRO A 144 -19.07 -19.93 -33.04
N LEU A 145 -19.36 -21.11 -32.50
CA LEU A 145 -18.76 -21.67 -31.30
C LEU A 145 -18.16 -23.03 -31.62
N GLU A 146 -16.87 -23.20 -31.36
CA GLU A 146 -16.19 -24.49 -31.52
C GLU A 146 -16.32 -25.34 -30.25
N ILE A 147 -16.82 -26.57 -30.40
CA ILE A 147 -16.94 -27.54 -29.30
C ILE A 147 -15.54 -28.08 -28.97
N ARG A 148 -15.01 -27.71 -27.81
CA ARG A 148 -13.69 -28.19 -27.37
C ARG A 148 -13.79 -29.61 -26.82
N PRO A 149 -12.81 -30.50 -27.07
CA PRO A 149 -12.85 -31.87 -26.53
C PRO A 149 -12.99 -31.99 -25.01
N ILE A 150 -12.62 -30.95 -24.25
CA ILE A 150 -12.79 -30.90 -22.79
C ILE A 150 -14.27 -30.83 -22.35
N THR A 151 -15.21 -30.53 -23.26
CA THR A 151 -16.65 -30.44 -22.95
C THR A 151 -17.38 -31.77 -23.14
N THR A 152 -16.68 -32.88 -23.43
CA THR A 152 -17.29 -34.21 -23.57
C THR A 152 -17.89 -34.69 -22.25
N ALA A 153 -19.10 -35.27 -22.31
CA ALA A 153 -19.76 -35.80 -21.13
C ALA A 153 -18.92 -36.88 -20.43
N VAL A 154 -18.84 -36.79 -19.10
CA VAL A 154 -18.18 -37.78 -18.23
C VAL A 154 -19.20 -38.20 -17.17
N ASP A 155 -19.37 -39.50 -16.96
CA ASP A 155 -20.30 -40.07 -15.96
C ASP A 155 -21.75 -39.54 -16.05
N GLY A 156 -22.28 -39.40 -17.27
CA GLY A 156 -23.66 -38.94 -17.48
C GLY A 156 -23.92 -37.46 -17.20
N LYS A 157 -22.86 -36.66 -16.95
CA LYS A 157 -22.93 -35.21 -16.83
C LYS A 157 -22.44 -34.57 -18.13
N ALA A 158 -23.33 -33.89 -18.84
CA ALA A 158 -22.98 -33.09 -20.01
C ALA A 158 -22.43 -31.71 -19.58
N ALA A 159 -21.58 -31.12 -20.42
CA ALA A 159 -21.18 -29.73 -20.25
C ALA A 159 -22.40 -28.81 -20.41
N GLN A 160 -22.41 -27.70 -19.68
CA GLN A 160 -23.42 -26.66 -19.80
C GLN A 160 -22.77 -25.39 -20.33
N ILE A 161 -23.44 -24.66 -21.21
CA ILE A 161 -23.05 -23.28 -21.52
C ILE A 161 -23.83 -22.40 -20.57
N SER A 162 -23.13 -21.60 -19.76
CA SER A 162 -23.74 -20.53 -19.00
C SER A 162 -23.31 -19.19 -19.58
N PHE A 163 -24.28 -18.29 -19.71
CA PHE A 163 -23.99 -16.91 -20.00
C PHE A 163 -24.34 -16.06 -18.79
N GLU A 164 -23.37 -15.27 -18.36
CA GLU A 164 -23.52 -14.32 -17.27
C GLU A 164 -23.74 -12.95 -17.91
N VAL A 165 -25.00 -12.50 -17.98
CA VAL A 165 -25.33 -11.15 -18.45
C VAL A 165 -25.11 -10.19 -17.30
N SER A 166 -24.22 -9.21 -17.48
CA SER A 166 -24.05 -8.11 -16.54
C SER A 166 -24.84 -6.91 -17.03
N LEU A 167 -26.00 -6.64 -16.41
CA LEU A 167 -26.85 -5.50 -16.72
C LEU A 167 -26.24 -4.19 -16.18
N PRO A 168 -25.93 -3.18 -17.02
CA PRO A 168 -25.39 -1.88 -16.56
C PRO A 168 -26.46 -0.91 -16.00
N ASN A 169 -27.69 -1.40 -15.80
CA ASN A 169 -28.85 -0.61 -15.38
C ASN A 169 -29.07 -0.58 -13.86
N GLY A 170 -28.17 -1.19 -13.07
CA GLY A 170 -28.26 -1.16 -11.61
C GLY A 170 -27.98 0.22 -11.01
N LYS A 171 -28.36 0.38 -9.73
CA LYS A 171 -28.13 1.61 -8.96
C LYS A 171 -26.64 1.92 -8.90
N LEU A 172 -26.28 3.21 -8.79
CA LEU A 172 -24.91 3.60 -8.42
C LEU A 172 -24.64 3.06 -7.01
N VAL A 173 -23.66 2.17 -6.91
CA VAL A 173 -23.16 1.63 -5.66
C VAL A 173 -21.71 2.07 -5.44
N VAL A 174 -21.31 2.13 -4.18
CA VAL A 174 -19.91 2.41 -3.83
C VAL A 174 -19.03 1.32 -4.44
N ALA A 175 -18.02 1.72 -5.22
CA ALA A 175 -17.14 0.79 -5.89
C ALA A 175 -16.48 -0.15 -4.87
N LYS A 176 -16.37 -1.44 -5.21
CA LYS A 176 -15.65 -2.42 -4.36
C LYS A 176 -14.23 -1.94 -4.05
N THR A 177 -13.56 -1.37 -5.04
CA THR A 177 -12.23 -0.76 -4.90
C THR A 177 -12.18 0.29 -3.80
N LEU A 178 -13.22 1.13 -3.64
CA LEU A 178 -13.22 2.16 -2.59
C LEU A 178 -13.29 1.53 -1.20
N LYS A 179 -14.07 0.46 -1.02
CA LYS A 179 -14.12 -0.30 0.24
C LYS A 179 -12.77 -0.93 0.55
N ASP A 180 -12.17 -1.61 -0.43
CA ASP A 180 -10.83 -2.22 -0.29
C ASP A 180 -9.77 -1.17 0.09
N VAL A 181 -9.85 0.03 -0.51
CA VAL A 181 -8.96 1.15 -0.21
C VAL A 181 -9.17 1.67 1.22
N ILE A 182 -10.41 1.84 1.67
CA ILE A 182 -10.72 2.28 3.03
C ILE A 182 -10.18 1.27 4.05
N ASP A 183 -10.42 -0.03 3.84
CA ASP A 183 -9.94 -1.09 4.71
C ASP A 183 -8.39 -1.10 4.76
N ALA A 184 -7.74 -0.97 3.60
CA ALA A 184 -6.29 -0.90 3.52
C ALA A 184 -5.72 0.36 4.19
N MET A 185 -6.42 1.49 4.13
CA MET A 185 -6.06 2.72 4.85
C MET A 185 -6.16 2.53 6.36
N PHE A 186 -7.21 1.88 6.86
CA PHE A 186 -7.31 1.56 8.28
C PHE A 186 -6.15 0.69 8.75
N VAL A 187 -5.83 -0.38 8.00
CA VAL A 187 -4.66 -1.23 8.29
C VAL A 187 -3.39 -0.40 8.38
N THR A 188 -3.20 0.58 7.50
CA THR A 188 -2.03 1.47 7.45
C THR A 188 -1.93 2.35 8.70
N ILE A 189 -3.04 2.99 9.09
CA ILE A 189 -3.09 3.88 10.26
C ILE A 189 -2.87 3.09 11.56
N PHE A 190 -3.55 1.94 11.71
CA PHE A 190 -3.43 1.11 12.91
C PHE A 190 -2.07 0.41 12.99
N MET A 191 -1.48 0.00 11.87
CA MET A 191 -0.11 -0.49 11.82
C MET A 191 0.87 0.57 12.35
N ALA A 192 0.76 1.81 11.86
CA ALA A 192 1.59 2.91 12.32
C ALA A 192 1.35 3.21 13.81
N LEU A 193 0.11 3.16 14.29
CA LEU A 193 -0.24 3.38 15.69
C LEU A 193 0.39 2.32 16.60
N ILE A 194 0.25 1.03 16.26
CA ILE A 194 0.82 -0.08 17.02
C ILE A 194 2.35 0.02 17.03
N ALA A 195 2.96 0.25 15.87
CA ALA A 195 4.41 0.39 15.76
C ALA A 195 4.94 1.56 16.59
N THR A 196 4.25 2.70 16.55
CA THR A 196 4.63 3.88 17.33
C THR A 196 4.46 3.63 18.83
N THR A 197 3.38 2.96 19.23
CA THR A 197 3.12 2.63 20.64
C THR A 197 4.21 1.71 21.19
N ILE A 198 4.49 0.61 20.50
CA ILE A 198 5.55 -0.34 20.89
C ILE A 198 6.92 0.37 20.88
N GLY A 199 7.19 1.14 19.83
CA GLY A 199 8.41 1.91 19.71
C GLY A 199 8.61 2.90 20.85
N THR A 200 7.54 3.59 21.26
CA THR A 200 7.55 4.55 22.38
C THR A 200 7.80 3.85 23.71
N ILE A 201 7.10 2.73 23.97
CA ILE A 201 7.28 1.94 25.21
C ILE A 201 8.73 1.46 25.35
N ILE A 202 9.37 1.05 24.25
CA ILE A 202 10.78 0.62 24.25
C ILE A 202 11.73 1.84 24.31
N ALA A 203 11.38 2.95 23.66
CA ALA A 203 12.18 4.17 23.62
C ALA A 203 12.31 4.82 24.99
N ILE A 204 11.26 4.83 25.81
CA ILE A 204 11.27 5.44 27.15
C ILE A 204 12.44 4.91 28.01
N PRO A 205 12.57 3.60 28.32
CA PRO A 205 13.68 3.10 29.12
C PRO A 205 15.04 3.29 28.43
N LEU A 206 15.12 3.10 27.10
CA LEU A 206 16.36 3.32 26.35
C LEU A 206 16.83 4.78 26.41
N SER A 207 15.90 5.73 26.46
CA SER A 207 16.21 7.16 26.49
C SER A 207 16.94 7.56 27.77
N PHE A 208 16.48 7.05 28.92
CA PHE A 208 17.15 7.27 30.21
C PHE A 208 18.54 6.63 30.25
N LEU A 209 18.69 5.43 29.65
CA LEU A 209 20.01 4.80 29.52
C LEU A 209 20.96 5.56 28.58
N ALA A 210 20.42 6.22 27.56
CA ALA A 210 21.17 7.00 26.57
C ALA A 210 21.41 8.47 26.98
N ALA A 211 20.89 8.91 28.14
CA ALA A 211 21.04 10.26 28.67
C ALA A 211 22.29 10.39 29.54
N SER A 212 23.15 11.35 29.19
CA SER A 212 24.46 11.54 29.83
C SER A 212 24.36 12.09 31.26
N ASN A 213 23.35 12.90 31.57
CA ASN A 213 23.11 13.42 32.92
C ASN A 213 22.70 12.32 33.94
N ILE A 214 22.10 11.23 33.46
CA ILE A 214 21.65 10.10 34.30
C ILE A 214 22.69 8.97 34.32
N THR A 215 23.05 8.43 33.16
CA THR A 215 23.76 7.14 33.08
C THR A 215 25.28 7.28 33.11
N ARG A 216 25.87 8.45 32.79
CA ARG A 216 27.34 8.62 32.69
C ARG A 216 28.08 8.65 34.04
N ARG A 217 27.48 8.14 35.11
CA ARG A 217 28.12 8.07 36.45
C ARG A 217 29.01 6.82 36.55
N GLY A 218 30.32 7.05 36.62
CA GLY A 218 31.33 5.98 36.74
C GLY A 218 31.68 5.27 35.43
N LYS A 219 32.60 4.30 35.51
CA LYS A 219 33.11 3.55 34.34
C LYS A 219 32.04 2.65 33.70
N LEU A 220 31.29 1.91 34.52
CA LEU A 220 30.19 1.03 34.06
C LEU A 220 29.07 1.84 33.39
N GLY A 221 28.63 2.93 34.02
CA GLY A 221 27.60 3.80 33.46
C GLY A 221 28.03 4.45 32.12
N SER A 222 29.28 4.91 32.04
CA SER A 222 29.82 5.43 30.77
C SER A 222 29.85 4.36 29.67
N ALA A 223 30.18 3.11 29.98
CA ALA A 223 30.15 2.02 29.01
C ALA A 223 28.71 1.75 28.51
N VAL A 224 27.73 1.66 29.42
CA VAL A 224 26.31 1.49 29.05
C VAL A 224 25.83 2.62 28.15
N TYR A 225 26.15 3.87 28.51
CA TYR A 225 25.80 5.06 27.72
C TYR A 225 26.32 4.96 26.27
N TYR A 226 27.60 4.64 26.08
CA TYR A 226 28.18 4.53 24.74
C TYR A 226 27.62 3.34 23.96
N LEU A 227 27.40 2.19 24.61
CA LEU A 227 26.80 1.01 23.98
C LEU A 227 25.37 1.28 23.50
N VAL A 228 24.54 1.88 24.35
CA VAL A 228 23.14 2.19 23.99
C VAL A 228 23.11 3.23 22.87
N ARG A 229 23.90 4.31 22.95
CA ARG A 229 23.96 5.30 21.85
C ARG A 229 24.47 4.69 20.54
N ALA A 230 25.48 3.82 20.59
CA ALA A 230 25.96 3.12 19.41
C ALA A 230 24.85 2.25 18.81
N PHE A 231 24.14 1.48 19.63
CA PHE A 231 23.02 0.65 19.20
C PHE A 231 21.89 1.47 18.55
N LEU A 232 21.46 2.57 19.19
CA LEU A 232 20.45 3.47 18.63
C LEU A 232 20.89 4.06 17.28
N ASN A 233 22.15 4.49 17.18
CA ASN A 233 22.69 5.05 15.94
C ASN A 233 22.82 4.01 14.82
N ILE A 234 23.17 2.77 15.14
CA ILE A 234 23.25 1.67 14.17
C ILE A 234 21.87 1.35 13.61
N ILE A 235 20.84 1.23 14.47
CA ILE A 235 19.47 0.96 13.99
C ILE A 235 18.98 2.11 13.11
N ARG A 236 19.28 3.36 13.48
CA ARG A 236 18.91 4.55 12.69
C ARG A 236 19.66 4.66 11.36
N ALA A 237 20.78 3.96 11.18
CA ALA A 237 21.50 3.92 9.91
C ALA A 237 20.76 3.08 8.86
N TYR A 238 19.92 2.12 9.28
CA TYR A 238 19.12 1.31 8.38
C TYR A 238 17.77 1.98 8.09
N GLU A 239 17.37 1.98 6.83
CA GLU A 239 16.05 2.47 6.43
C GLU A 239 14.96 1.45 6.83
N PRO A 240 13.77 1.90 7.31
CA PRO A 240 12.67 1.00 7.68
C PRO A 240 12.26 0.06 6.54
N LEU A 241 12.45 0.47 5.28
CA LEU A 241 12.18 -0.32 4.09
C LEU A 241 12.98 -1.63 4.04
N VAL A 242 14.27 -1.57 4.38
CA VAL A 242 15.17 -2.73 4.36
C VAL A 242 14.73 -3.73 5.42
N LEU A 243 14.45 -3.25 6.64
CA LEU A 243 13.95 -4.10 7.72
C LEU A 243 12.59 -4.71 7.37
N ALA A 244 11.68 -3.94 6.78
CA ALA A 244 10.38 -4.45 6.34
C ALA A 244 10.53 -5.57 5.32
N THR A 245 11.47 -5.45 4.38
CA THR A 245 11.77 -6.50 3.39
C THR A 245 12.28 -7.77 4.08
N ILE A 246 13.19 -7.65 5.04
CA ILE A 246 13.72 -8.79 5.81
C ILE A 246 12.59 -9.48 6.59
N PHE A 247 11.77 -8.72 7.31
CA PHE A 247 10.65 -9.29 8.08
C PHE A 247 9.54 -9.86 7.17
N ALA A 248 9.32 -9.28 5.98
CA ALA A 248 8.39 -9.82 5.01
C ALA A 248 8.87 -11.19 4.48
N MET A 249 10.18 -11.40 4.31
CA MET A 249 10.73 -12.72 3.97
C MET A 249 10.53 -13.76 5.09
N ILE A 250 10.52 -13.33 6.35
CA ILE A 250 10.37 -14.22 7.51
C ILE A 250 8.89 -14.55 7.78
N VAL A 251 8.02 -13.54 7.78
CA VAL A 251 6.60 -13.66 8.19
C VAL A 251 5.69 -13.97 6.99
N GLY A 252 6.11 -13.58 5.79
CA GLY A 252 5.33 -13.68 4.56
C GLY A 252 4.94 -12.31 3.99
N PHE A 253 5.00 -12.21 2.66
CA PHE A 253 4.66 -11.01 1.90
C PHE A 253 3.18 -10.64 2.03
N GLY A 254 2.90 -9.35 2.16
CA GLY A 254 1.54 -8.81 2.28
C GLY A 254 1.00 -8.80 3.71
N SER A 255 1.69 -9.43 4.66
CA SER A 255 1.32 -9.36 6.08
C SER A 255 1.66 -7.98 6.67
N PRO A 256 0.71 -7.26 7.31
CA PRO A 256 0.99 -5.99 7.97
C PRO A 256 1.98 -6.11 9.13
N PHE A 257 2.09 -7.31 9.71
CA PHE A 257 2.94 -7.56 10.87
C PHE A 257 4.44 -7.31 10.59
N ALA A 258 4.91 -7.64 9.38
CA ALA A 258 6.28 -7.32 8.98
C ALA A 258 6.56 -5.81 9.00
N GLY A 259 5.59 -5.00 8.53
CA GLY A 259 5.65 -3.54 8.58
C GLY A 259 5.62 -3.00 10.01
N VAL A 260 4.77 -3.55 10.88
CA VAL A 260 4.70 -3.17 12.31
C VAL A 260 6.06 -3.33 12.98
N ILE A 261 6.72 -4.49 12.83
CA ILE A 261 8.01 -4.76 13.50
C ILE A 261 9.10 -3.82 12.97
N ALA A 262 9.19 -3.66 11.65
CA ALA A 262 10.18 -2.79 11.04
C ALA A 262 10.03 -1.33 11.50
N LEU A 263 8.80 -0.82 11.52
CA LEU A 263 8.49 0.51 12.03
C LEU A 263 8.74 0.63 13.53
N ALA A 264 8.38 -0.37 14.33
CA ALA A 264 8.56 -0.35 15.78
C ALA A 264 10.04 -0.24 16.16
N ILE A 265 10.91 -1.03 15.52
CA ILE A 265 12.35 -1.03 15.79
C ILE A 265 12.99 0.33 15.43
N THR A 266 12.69 0.86 14.24
CA THR A 266 13.23 2.14 13.78
C THR A 266 12.67 3.33 14.56
N THR A 267 11.40 3.26 14.97
CA THR A 267 10.76 4.25 15.84
C THR A 267 11.35 4.22 17.24
N ALA A 268 11.57 3.04 17.83
CA ALA A 268 12.20 2.92 19.13
C ALA A 268 13.60 3.55 19.16
N ALA A 269 14.38 3.35 18.09
CA ALA A 269 15.72 3.92 18.00
C ALA A 269 15.71 5.44 17.83
N SER A 270 14.79 5.96 17.01
CA SER A 270 14.65 7.39 16.74
C SER A 270 14.11 8.14 17.97
N LEU A 271 12.98 7.69 18.52
CA LEU A 271 12.41 8.26 19.75
C LEU A 271 13.37 8.11 20.92
N GLY A 272 14.04 6.97 21.07
CA GLY A 272 15.00 6.75 22.16
C GLY A 272 16.12 7.81 22.15
N LYS A 273 16.59 8.22 20.96
CA LYS A 273 17.57 9.31 20.85
C LYS A 273 16.94 10.68 21.17
N MET A 274 15.79 11.01 20.58
CA MET A 274 15.14 12.31 20.79
C MET A 274 14.71 12.51 22.25
N PHE A 275 14.13 11.48 22.87
CA PHE A 275 13.83 11.45 24.30
C PHE A 275 15.09 11.59 25.15
N SER A 276 16.23 10.96 24.78
CA SER A 276 17.48 11.13 25.54
C SER A 276 18.00 12.56 25.50
N GLU A 277 17.80 13.27 24.38
CA GLU A 277 18.21 14.67 24.22
C GLU A 277 17.30 15.59 25.03
N ALA A 278 15.99 15.34 25.03
CA ALA A 278 15.04 16.04 25.89
C ALA A 278 15.37 15.84 27.39
N VAL A 279 15.70 14.61 27.79
CA VAL A 279 16.13 14.31 29.16
C VAL A 279 17.47 14.99 29.49
N GLU A 280 18.41 15.08 28.56
CA GLU A 280 19.67 15.81 28.75
C GLU A 280 19.45 17.34 28.88
N GLY A 281 18.36 17.86 28.31
CA GLY A 281 18.02 19.28 28.30
C GLY A 281 17.23 19.79 29.52
N ILE A 282 16.95 18.95 30.51
CA ILE A 282 16.20 19.32 31.73
C ILE A 282 16.93 20.44 32.50
N ASP A 283 16.19 21.48 32.90
CA ASP A 283 16.71 22.55 33.77
C ASP A 283 16.85 22.08 35.22
N THR A 284 18.01 22.36 35.82
CA THR A 284 18.32 22.01 37.21
C THR A 284 17.61 22.92 38.21
N GLY A 285 17.15 24.12 37.81
CA GLY A 285 16.47 25.07 38.70
C GLY A 285 15.26 24.48 39.44
N PRO A 286 14.24 23.93 38.74
CA PRO A 286 13.10 23.25 39.37
C PRO A 286 13.50 22.06 40.26
N ILE A 287 14.56 21.34 39.90
CA ILE A 287 15.07 20.19 40.67
C ILE A 287 15.61 20.66 42.02
N GLU A 288 16.42 21.73 42.03
CA GLU A 288 16.97 22.33 43.23
C GLU A 288 15.88 22.92 44.13
N ALA A 289 14.89 23.61 43.53
CA ALA A 289 13.78 24.20 44.26
C ALA A 289 12.94 23.15 45.01
N VAL A 290 12.56 22.05 44.34
CA VAL A 290 11.80 20.95 44.97
C VAL A 290 12.65 20.20 45.99
N THR A 291 13.95 20.03 45.73
CA THR A 291 14.85 19.40 46.71
C THR A 291 14.99 20.26 47.98
N ALA A 292 15.01 21.59 47.85
CA ALA A 292 15.11 22.52 48.97
C ALA A 292 13.89 22.48 49.92
N THR A 293 12.72 22.00 49.47
CA THR A 293 11.55 21.81 50.34
C THR A 293 11.63 20.53 51.20
N GLY A 294 12.72 19.77 51.12
CA GLY A 294 12.88 18.48 51.81
C GLY A 294 12.23 17.30 51.09
N ALA A 295 11.89 17.45 49.80
CA ALA A 295 11.25 16.40 49.02
C ALA A 295 12.18 15.19 48.83
N ASN A 296 11.60 13.98 48.84
CA ASN A 296 12.34 12.75 48.56
C ASN A 296 12.65 12.61 47.05
N ARG A 297 13.54 11.68 46.68
CA ARG A 297 13.97 11.50 45.28
C ARG A 297 12.83 11.22 44.30
N ILE A 298 11.79 10.48 44.72
CA ILE A 298 10.65 10.15 43.86
C ILE A 298 9.80 11.42 43.64
N GLN A 299 9.60 12.22 44.69
CA GLN A 299 8.90 13.50 44.59
C GLN A 299 9.65 14.47 43.68
N VAL A 300 10.98 14.56 43.78
CA VAL A 300 11.79 15.38 42.87
C VAL A 300 11.60 14.93 41.41
N VAL A 301 11.62 13.62 41.14
CA VAL A 301 11.39 13.12 39.76
C VAL A 301 9.97 13.46 39.29
N MET A 302 8.95 13.18 40.09
CA MET A 302 7.55 13.37 39.69
C MET A 302 7.14 14.84 39.54
N TYR A 303 7.70 15.75 40.35
CA TYR A 303 7.28 17.15 40.40
C TYR A 303 8.26 18.12 39.75
N ALA A 304 9.54 17.76 39.57
CA ALA A 304 10.51 18.61 38.89
C ALA A 304 10.91 18.08 37.50
N VAL A 305 11.08 16.76 37.33
CA VAL A 305 11.60 16.19 36.06
C VAL A 305 10.49 15.83 35.08
N VAL A 306 9.53 15.00 35.52
CA VAL A 306 8.45 14.49 34.67
C VAL A 306 7.65 15.59 33.97
N PRO A 307 7.28 16.72 34.63
CA PRO A 307 6.55 17.80 33.98
C PRO A 307 7.34 18.49 32.85
N GLN A 308 8.67 18.51 32.92
CA GLN A 308 9.52 19.13 31.89
C GLN A 308 9.62 18.26 30.63
N ILE A 309 9.64 16.92 30.77
CA ILE A 309 9.87 16.01 29.64
C ILE A 309 8.59 15.51 28.95
N ILE A 310 7.45 15.50 29.65
CA ILE A 310 6.18 14.99 29.11
C ILE A 310 5.76 15.72 27.81
N PRO A 311 5.78 17.07 27.73
CA PRO A 311 5.38 17.79 26.52
C PRO A 311 6.21 17.37 25.31
N ASP A 312 7.53 17.29 25.46
CA ASP A 312 8.44 16.86 24.40
C ASP A 312 8.19 15.40 24.00
N PHE A 313 7.99 14.52 24.99
CA PHE A 313 7.75 13.09 24.73
C PHE A 313 6.47 12.88 23.93
N LEU A 314 5.38 13.55 24.30
CA LEU A 314 4.12 13.50 23.54
C LEU A 314 4.31 14.11 22.14
N SER A 315 4.94 15.27 22.04
CA SER A 315 5.15 15.96 20.77
C SER A 315 5.91 15.10 19.77
N PHE A 316 7.02 14.48 20.19
CA PHE A 316 7.80 13.58 19.35
C PHE A 316 7.05 12.29 19.04
N THR A 317 6.28 11.73 19.97
CA THR A 317 5.48 10.51 19.73
C THR A 317 4.41 10.77 18.66
N ILE A 318 3.68 11.88 18.76
CA ILE A 318 2.63 12.28 17.80
C ILE A 318 3.25 12.57 16.42
N TYR A 319 4.40 13.24 16.40
CA TYR A 319 5.16 13.48 15.16
C TYR A 319 5.62 12.17 14.51
N HIS A 320 6.14 11.23 15.29
CA HIS A 320 6.56 9.93 14.78
C HIS A 320 5.39 9.07 14.30
N TRP A 321 4.21 9.20 14.92
CA TRP A 321 3.02 8.52 14.43
C TRP A 321 2.64 8.97 13.02
N ASP A 322 2.61 10.29 12.75
CA ASP A 322 2.37 10.84 11.41
C ASP A 322 3.42 10.34 10.39
N ILE A 323 4.70 10.42 10.76
CA ILE A 323 5.81 9.89 9.94
C ILE A 323 5.61 8.40 9.62
N ASN A 324 5.20 7.60 10.60
CA ASN A 324 4.99 6.17 10.42
C ASN A 324 3.80 5.87 9.50
N VAL A 325 2.73 6.67 9.53
CA VAL A 325 1.63 6.56 8.55
C VAL A 325 2.14 6.88 7.15
N ARG A 326 3.04 7.84 6.98
CA ARG A 326 3.64 8.12 5.67
C ARG A 326 4.57 7.00 5.21
N LEU A 327 5.49 6.55 6.06
CA LEU A 327 6.47 5.49 5.76
C LEU A 327 5.80 4.15 5.47
N SER A 328 4.69 3.84 6.13
CA SER A 328 3.93 2.60 5.90
C SER A 328 3.43 2.47 4.46
N THR A 329 3.17 3.57 3.76
CA THR A 329 2.82 3.54 2.33
C THR A 329 3.97 2.99 1.48
N ILE A 330 5.22 3.37 1.76
CA ILE A 330 6.41 2.90 1.04
C ILE A 330 6.75 1.47 1.47
N ILE A 331 6.65 1.17 2.76
CA ILE A 331 6.84 -0.19 3.31
C ILE A 331 5.84 -1.19 2.71
N GLY A 332 4.62 -0.76 2.42
CA GLY A 332 3.64 -1.61 1.74
C GLY A 332 4.10 -2.06 0.35
N PHE A 333 4.87 -1.26 -0.39
CA PHE A 333 5.40 -1.64 -1.71
C PHE A 333 6.35 -2.84 -1.65
N VAL A 334 7.11 -2.99 -0.56
CA VAL A 334 8.06 -4.09 -0.36
C VAL A 334 7.45 -5.27 0.39
N GLY A 335 6.15 -5.27 0.60
CA GLY A 335 5.42 -6.38 1.21
C GLY A 335 5.06 -6.21 2.68
N GLY A 336 5.20 -5.01 3.26
CA GLY A 336 4.79 -4.71 4.63
C GLY A 336 3.29 -4.47 4.84
N GLY A 337 2.45 -4.78 3.83
CA GLY A 337 0.99 -4.71 3.92
C GLY A 337 0.38 -3.31 3.77
N GLY A 338 -0.91 -3.18 4.09
CA GLY A 338 -1.65 -1.91 4.05
C GLY A 338 -1.90 -1.36 2.65
N ILE A 339 -2.12 -0.04 2.56
CA ILE A 339 -2.48 0.65 1.31
C ILE A 339 -1.35 0.62 0.29
N GLY A 340 -0.08 0.64 0.74
CA GLY A 340 1.08 0.56 -0.14
C GLY A 340 1.14 -0.76 -0.91
N TYR A 341 0.77 -1.86 -0.26
CA TYR A 341 0.69 -3.17 -0.91
C TYR A 341 -0.44 -3.20 -1.95
N PHE A 342 -1.62 -2.67 -1.60
CA PHE A 342 -2.73 -2.53 -2.54
C PHE A 342 -2.34 -1.69 -3.76
N LEU A 343 -1.70 -0.55 -3.55
CA LEU A 343 -1.27 0.36 -4.61
C LEU A 343 -0.24 -0.33 -5.53
N SER A 344 0.78 -0.98 -4.96
CA SER A 344 1.78 -1.75 -5.70
C SER A 344 1.13 -2.85 -6.55
N GLN A 345 0.17 -3.59 -6.00
CA GLN A 345 -0.55 -4.62 -6.72
C GLN A 345 -1.34 -4.06 -7.91
N ARG A 346 -2.03 -2.92 -7.76
CA ARG A 346 -2.79 -2.30 -8.87
C ARG A 346 -1.89 -1.74 -9.96
N ILE A 347 -0.74 -1.17 -9.58
CA ILE A 347 0.27 -0.73 -10.54
C ILE A 347 0.85 -1.91 -11.32
N ASN A 348 1.22 -3.00 -10.63
CA ASN A 348 1.80 -4.19 -11.25
C ASN A 348 0.80 -4.93 -12.17
N THR A 349 -0.50 -4.82 -11.89
CA THR A 349 -1.57 -5.39 -12.74
C THR A 349 -2.08 -4.42 -13.80
N LEU A 350 -1.42 -3.26 -14.00
CA LEU A 350 -1.76 -2.22 -14.97
C LEU A 350 -3.17 -1.62 -14.77
N GLN A 351 -3.71 -1.71 -13.56
CA GLN A 351 -5.04 -1.19 -13.18
C GLN A 351 -4.91 0.23 -12.62
N TYR A 352 -4.47 1.16 -13.46
CA TYR A 352 -4.11 2.53 -13.03
C TYR A 352 -5.29 3.34 -12.47
N SER A 353 -6.52 3.13 -12.94
CA SER A 353 -7.70 3.81 -12.38
C SER A 353 -8.00 3.40 -10.92
N GLN A 354 -7.75 2.13 -10.57
CA GLN A 354 -7.90 1.65 -9.19
C GLN A 354 -6.72 2.11 -8.32
N ALA A 355 -5.51 2.17 -8.88
CA ALA A 355 -4.36 2.78 -8.23
C ALA A 355 -4.59 4.28 -7.95
N GLY A 356 -5.28 4.98 -8.85
CA GLY A 356 -5.70 6.37 -8.69
C GLY A 356 -6.61 6.58 -7.47
N THR A 357 -7.57 5.68 -7.23
CA THR A 357 -8.40 5.70 -6.02
C THR A 357 -7.56 5.58 -4.74
N ALA A 358 -6.60 4.65 -4.72
CA ALA A 358 -5.70 4.49 -3.57
C ALA A 358 -4.81 5.72 -3.37
N LEU A 359 -4.26 6.29 -4.44
CA LEU A 359 -3.43 7.49 -4.40
C LEU A 359 -4.21 8.69 -3.83
N LEU A 360 -5.43 8.92 -4.31
CA LEU A 360 -6.31 9.97 -3.80
C LEU A 360 -6.57 9.78 -2.30
N ALA A 361 -6.88 8.56 -1.87
CA ALA A 361 -7.12 8.25 -0.46
C ALA A 361 -5.89 8.51 0.41
N ILE A 362 -4.69 8.12 -0.04
CA ILE A 362 -3.43 8.40 0.66
C ILE A 362 -3.24 9.92 0.83
N ILE A 363 -3.42 10.70 -0.24
CA ILE A 363 -3.25 12.16 -0.19
C ILE A 363 -4.21 12.79 0.82
N LEU A 364 -5.50 12.45 0.74
CA LEU A 364 -6.52 13.02 1.62
C LEU A 364 -6.29 12.66 3.08
N VAL A 365 -5.96 11.40 3.38
CA VAL A 365 -5.78 10.93 4.75
C VAL A 365 -4.48 11.44 5.35
N VAL A 366 -3.37 11.41 4.62
CA VAL A 366 -2.09 11.94 5.11
C VAL A 366 -2.20 13.45 5.36
N TRP A 367 -2.87 14.18 4.47
CA TRP A 367 -3.12 15.61 4.67
C TRP A 367 -3.98 15.88 5.91
N ALA A 368 -5.07 15.13 6.08
CA ALA A 368 -5.94 15.25 7.26
C ALA A 368 -5.20 14.90 8.57
N LEU A 369 -4.35 13.88 8.55
CA LEU A 369 -3.56 13.45 9.71
C LEU A 369 -2.47 14.46 10.07
N ASP A 370 -1.76 15.01 9.09
CA ASP A 370 -0.75 16.05 9.33
C ASP A 370 -1.39 17.31 9.92
N PHE A 371 -2.55 17.71 9.39
CA PHE A 371 -3.34 18.82 9.96
C PHE A 371 -3.73 18.56 11.42
N LEU A 372 -4.30 17.39 11.71
CA LEU A 372 -4.72 17.03 13.07
C LEU A 372 -3.53 16.92 14.03
N SER A 373 -2.43 16.31 13.59
CA SER A 373 -1.18 16.14 14.35
C SER A 373 -0.56 17.50 14.69
N SER A 374 -0.55 18.43 13.74
CA SER A 374 -0.09 19.80 13.94
C SER A 374 -0.91 20.54 14.99
N GLU A 375 -2.24 20.45 14.92
CA GLU A 375 -3.12 21.16 15.85
C GLU A 375 -3.02 20.62 17.28
N ILE A 376 -2.94 19.30 17.45
CA ILE A 376 -2.74 18.68 18.77
C ILE A 376 -1.40 19.11 19.36
N ARG A 377 -0.31 19.10 18.58
CA ARG A 377 1.01 19.50 19.09
C ARG A 377 1.07 20.97 19.52
N LYS A 378 0.38 21.88 18.83
CA LYS A 378 0.31 23.31 19.23
C LYS A 378 -0.35 23.51 20.60
N SER A 379 -1.21 22.59 21.04
CA SER A 379 -1.85 22.69 22.36
C SER A 379 -0.98 22.19 23.52
N LEU A 380 0.11 21.47 23.20
CA LEU A 380 1.01 20.87 24.19
C LEU A 380 2.25 21.73 24.50
N ILE A 381 2.55 22.70 23.63
CA ILE A 381 3.65 23.67 23.72
C ILE A 381 3.04 25.00 24.17
#